data_AF-A0A1Y5KGZ3-F1
#
_entry.id   AF-A0A1Y5KGZ3-F1
#
_cell.length_a   1.000
_cell.length_b   1.000
_cell.length_c   1.000
_cell.angle_alpha   90.00
_cell.angle_beta   90.00
_cell.angle_gamma   90.00
#
_symmetry.space_group_name_H-M   'P 1'
#
loop_
_entity.id
_entity.type
_entity.pdbx_description
1 polymer ?
#
loop_
_entity_poly.entity_id
_entity_poly.type
_entity_poly.pdbx_seq_one_letter_code
_entity_poly.pdbx_strand_id
1 'polypeptide(L)'
;MEGQGEQLHGSDEERQHLYVSVQAGQILTDPEAAAYELDIVANEEEVSRLRELFEELSSMAEAELGYYARPVAKSDHDETINGASDEIITRIYRLLYECGTESTRRHISSMGLL
;
A
#
# COMPACT_ATOMS: atom_id res chain seq x y z
N MET A 1 28.84 29.14 -23.61
CA MET A 1 27.57 29.42 -22.91
C MET A 1 26.66 28.27 -23.22
N GLU A 2 26.79 27.18 -22.48
CA GLU A 2 25.85 26.06 -22.58
C GLU A 2 24.98 26.18 -21.35
N GLY A 3 23.81 26.79 -21.54
CA GLY A 3 22.75 26.86 -20.55
C GLY A 3 22.27 25.45 -20.32
N GLN A 4 22.70 24.86 -19.21
CA GLN A 4 22.05 23.68 -18.65
C GLN A 4 20.69 24.18 -18.15
N GLY A 5 19.66 23.88 -18.94
CA GLY A 5 18.28 24.20 -18.65
C GLY A 5 17.88 23.57 -17.32
N GLU A 6 17.42 24.44 -16.41
CA GLU A 6 16.06 24.36 -15.87
C GLU A 6 15.68 23.00 -15.27
N GLN A 7 16.17 22.78 -14.05
CA GLN A 7 15.38 22.43 -12.87
C GLN A 7 14.02 21.76 -13.14
N LEU A 8 14.01 20.42 -13.16
CA LEU A 8 12.82 19.62 -12.89
C LEU A 8 12.88 19.16 -11.44
N HIS A 9 12.64 20.09 -10.51
CA HIS A 9 12.14 19.74 -9.18
C HIS A 9 10.62 19.87 -9.29
N GLY A 10 10.01 18.86 -9.92
CA GLY A 10 8.56 18.73 -9.96
C GLY A 10 8.08 18.31 -8.58
N SER A 11 7.65 19.29 -7.81
CA SER A 11 6.45 19.22 -6.98
C SER A 11 6.25 18.01 -6.06
N ASP A 12 6.95 17.98 -4.92
CA ASP A 12 6.56 17.17 -3.75
C ASP A 12 5.11 17.45 -3.25
N GLU A 13 4.41 18.47 -3.78
CA GLU A 13 3.07 18.88 -3.36
C GLU A 13 1.94 18.55 -4.35
N GLU A 14 2.24 18.03 -5.55
CA GLU A 14 1.21 17.71 -6.55
C GLU A 14 0.55 16.35 -6.24
N ARG A 15 -0.58 16.40 -5.53
CA ARG A 15 -1.41 15.21 -5.32
C ARG A 15 -2.07 14.80 -6.63
N GLN A 16 -1.85 13.56 -7.04
CA GLN A 16 -2.41 12.99 -8.27
C GLN A 16 -3.43 11.91 -7.93
N HIS A 17 -4.39 11.72 -8.83
CA HIS A 17 -5.36 10.63 -8.71
C HIS A 17 -4.66 9.32 -9.08
N LEU A 18 -4.66 8.38 -8.14
CA LEU A 18 -4.04 7.08 -8.26
C LEU A 18 -5.07 5.99 -7.94
N TYR A 19 -4.85 4.83 -8.51
CA TYR A 19 -5.71 3.66 -8.37
C TYR A 19 -4.95 2.57 -7.63
N VAL A 20 -5.58 1.98 -6.63
CA VAL A 20 -4.98 0.96 -5.79
C VAL A 20 -5.70 -0.36 -5.98
N SER A 21 -4.92 -1.40 -6.24
CA SER A 21 -5.35 -2.77 -6.32
C SER A 21 -4.88 -3.48 -5.07
N VAL A 22 -5.75 -3.61 -4.06
CA VAL A 22 -5.37 -4.22 -2.78
C VAL A 22 -5.12 -5.71 -2.97
N GLN A 23 -5.90 -6.40 -3.81
CA GLN A 23 -5.65 -7.80 -4.15
C GLN A 23 -4.25 -8.04 -4.77
N ALA A 24 -3.74 -7.07 -5.53
CA ALA A 24 -2.43 -7.18 -6.16
C ALA A 24 -1.31 -6.51 -5.34
N GLY A 25 -1.65 -5.68 -4.35
CA GLY A 25 -0.69 -4.82 -3.64
C GLY A 25 -0.06 -3.76 -4.54
N GLN A 26 -0.78 -3.26 -5.55
CA GLN A 26 -0.23 -2.36 -6.57
C GLN A 26 -0.92 -1.00 -6.57
N ILE A 27 -0.14 0.03 -6.91
CA ILE A 27 -0.59 1.41 -7.10
C ILE A 27 -0.33 1.78 -8.55
N LEU A 28 -1.37 2.26 -9.22
CA LEU A 28 -1.44 2.55 -10.65
C LEU A 28 -1.79 4.03 -10.84
N THR A 29 -1.19 4.68 -11.81
CA THR A 29 -1.59 6.03 -12.26
C THR A 29 -2.74 5.96 -13.26
N ASP A 30 -2.85 4.84 -13.97
CA ASP A 30 -3.79 4.64 -15.06
C ASP A 30 -4.82 3.55 -14.70
N PRO A 31 -6.13 3.88 -14.71
CA PRO A 31 -7.19 2.93 -14.39
C PRO A 31 -7.36 1.86 -15.48
N GLU A 32 -6.87 2.14 -16.69
CA GLU A 32 -6.89 1.22 -17.83
C GLU A 32 -5.69 0.27 -17.83
N ALA A 33 -4.66 0.54 -17.01
CA ALA A 33 -3.46 -0.29 -16.96
C ALA A 33 -3.71 -1.64 -16.26
N ALA A 34 -4.57 -1.65 -15.23
CA ALA A 34 -4.97 -2.86 -14.53
C ALA A 34 -6.28 -2.69 -13.75
N ALA A 35 -6.88 -3.82 -13.35
CA ALA A 35 -8.05 -3.81 -12.49
C ALA A 35 -7.71 -3.24 -11.11
N TYR A 36 -8.39 -2.16 -10.74
CA TYR A 36 -8.27 -1.51 -9.44
C TYR A 36 -9.57 -1.62 -8.66
N GLU A 37 -9.47 -1.51 -7.34
CA GLU A 37 -10.61 -1.63 -6.43
C GLU A 37 -10.87 -0.33 -5.67
N LEU A 38 -9.79 0.41 -5.40
CA LEU A 38 -9.80 1.65 -4.63
C LEU A 38 -9.14 2.77 -5.43
N ASP A 39 -9.56 4.00 -5.17
CA ASP A 39 -9.03 5.21 -5.79
C ASP A 39 -8.65 6.26 -4.73
N ILE A 40 -7.44 6.80 -4.85
CA ILE A 40 -6.84 7.70 -3.85
C ILE A 40 -6.23 8.94 -4.51
N VAL A 41 -6.03 10.00 -3.74
CA VAL A 41 -5.43 11.25 -4.23
C VAL A 41 -4.23 11.59 -3.35
N ALA A 42 -3.06 11.14 -3.79
CA ALA A 42 -1.82 11.11 -3.01
C ALA A 42 -0.69 11.83 -3.74
N ASN A 43 0.25 12.39 -2.97
CA ASN A 43 1.53 12.87 -3.51
C ASN A 43 2.56 11.72 -3.56
N GLU A 44 3.73 12.00 -4.14
CA GLU A 44 4.80 11.00 -4.27
C GLU A 44 5.29 10.45 -2.92
N GLU A 45 5.36 11.28 -1.87
CA GLU A 45 5.74 10.82 -0.52
C GLU A 45 4.72 9.83 0.07
N GLU A 46 3.43 10.14 -0.06
CA GLU A 46 2.32 9.31 0.40
C GLU A 46 2.28 7.99 -0.38
N VAL A 47 2.47 8.03 -1.70
CA VAL A 47 2.59 6.84 -2.55
C VAL A 47 3.78 6.00 -2.15
N SER A 48 4.93 6.62 -1.90
CA SER A 48 6.14 5.93 -1.45
C SER A 48 5.88 5.20 -0.13
N ARG A 49 5.29 5.86 0.87
CA ARG A 49 4.92 5.22 2.13
C ARG A 49 3.97 4.05 1.94
N LEU A 50 2.98 4.21 1.05
CA LEU A 50 1.99 3.18 0.80
C LEU A 50 2.61 1.95 0.12
N ARG A 51 3.58 2.17 -0.79
CA ARG A 51 4.39 1.11 -1.39
C ARG A 51 5.26 0.39 -0.38
N GLU A 52 5.97 1.12 0.48
CA GLU A 52 6.80 0.53 1.54
C GLU A 52 5.98 -0.40 2.44
N LEU A 53 4.77 0.03 2.85
CA LEU A 53 3.87 -0.80 3.65
C LEU A 53 3.40 -2.05 2.89
N PHE A 54 3.09 -1.94 1.60
CA PHE A 54 2.71 -3.11 0.78
C PHE A 54 3.88 -4.10 0.60
N GLU A 55 5.10 -3.60 0.39
CA GLU A 55 6.30 -4.45 0.30
C GLU A 55 6.60 -5.14 1.62
N GLU A 56 6.48 -4.44 2.75
CA GLU A 56 6.61 -5.03 4.08
C GLU A 56 5.56 -6.13 4.31
N LEU A 57 4.29 -5.86 3.97
CA LEU A 57 3.21 -6.84 4.10
C LEU A 57 3.49 -8.08 3.23
N SER A 58 3.89 -7.89 1.97
CA SER A 58 4.22 -8.99 1.06
C SER A 58 5.41 -9.81 1.58
N SER A 59 6.46 -9.13 2.06
CA SER A 59 7.64 -9.78 2.63
C SER A 59 7.31 -10.62 3.86
N MET A 60 6.44 -10.12 4.75
CA MET A 60 5.94 -10.88 5.89
C MET A 60 5.11 -12.09 5.44
N ALA A 61 4.17 -11.91 4.50
CA ALA A 61 3.34 -12.98 3.98
C ALA A 61 4.16 -14.08 3.29
N GLU A 62 5.20 -13.71 2.53
CA GLU A 62 6.14 -14.66 1.91
C GLU A 62 6.97 -15.42 2.96
N ALA A 63 7.41 -14.73 4.01
CA ALA A 63 8.12 -15.35 5.13
C ALA A 63 7.24 -16.37 5.88
N GLU A 64 5.96 -16.05 6.09
CA GLU A 64 4.97 -16.97 6.66
C GLU A 64 4.76 -18.19 5.77
N LEU A 65 4.52 -17.99 4.47
CA LEU A 65 4.28 -19.08 3.52
C LEU A 65 5.50 -20.04 3.43
N GLY A 66 6.71 -19.47 3.44
CA GLY A 66 7.96 -20.22 3.46
C GLY A 66 8.21 -20.97 4.76
N TYR A 67 7.72 -20.45 5.89
CA TYR A 67 7.75 -21.11 7.19
C TYR A 67 6.79 -22.31 7.24
N TYR A 68 5.56 -22.15 6.74
CA TYR A 68 4.57 -23.24 6.66
C TYR A 68 4.99 -24.40 5.75
N ALA A 69 5.83 -24.14 4.73
CA ALA A 69 6.38 -25.18 3.85
C ALA A 69 7.47 -26.06 4.51
N ARG A 70 7.97 -25.69 5.69
CA ARG A 70 8.97 -26.47 6.44
C ARG A 70 8.35 -26.97 7.75
N PRO A 71 8.29 -28.29 8.02
CA PRO A 71 7.75 -28.81 9.26
C PRO A 71 8.78 -28.60 10.37
N VAL A 72 8.90 -27.38 10.90
CA VAL A 72 9.66 -27.13 12.11
C VAL A 72 8.81 -26.31 13.08
N ALA A 73 8.43 -26.99 14.16
CA ALA A 73 8.00 -26.46 15.44
C ALA A 73 7.07 -25.24 15.43
N LYS A 74 5.75 -25.51 15.52
CA LYS A 74 4.78 -24.64 16.18
C LYS A 74 5.41 -24.07 17.45
N SER A 75 5.84 -22.83 17.36
CA SER A 75 6.37 -22.04 18.46
C SER A 75 5.55 -20.77 18.47
N ASP A 76 5.34 -20.19 19.63
CA ASP A 76 4.55 -19.01 20.01
C ASP A 76 4.81 -17.71 19.18
N HIS A 77 5.48 -17.80 18.03
CA HIS A 77 5.75 -16.75 17.06
C HIS A 77 4.56 -16.46 16.12
N ASP A 78 3.65 -17.41 15.92
CA ASP A 78 2.52 -17.26 14.97
C ASP A 78 1.61 -16.09 15.38
N GLU A 79 1.31 -15.94 16.67
CA GLU A 79 0.53 -14.81 17.20
C GLU A 79 1.26 -13.45 17.11
N THR A 80 2.60 -13.45 17.17
CA THR A 80 3.41 -12.23 17.01
C THR A 80 3.52 -11.81 15.54
N ILE A 81 3.69 -12.76 14.62
CA ILE A 81 3.74 -12.45 13.17
C ILE A 81 2.37 -12.01 12.66
N ASN A 82 1.30 -12.73 13.03
CA ASN A 82 -0.06 -12.31 12.69
C ASN A 82 -0.36 -10.89 13.22
N GLY A 83 0.06 -10.56 14.45
CA GLY A 83 -0.11 -9.22 15.01
C GLY A 83 0.68 -8.14 14.26
N ALA A 84 1.88 -8.46 13.78
CA ALA A 84 2.70 -7.52 13.00
C ALA A 84 2.09 -7.26 11.60
N SER A 85 1.62 -8.30 10.92
CA SER A 85 0.93 -8.17 9.63
C SER A 85 -0.38 -7.40 9.77
N ASP A 86 -1.15 -7.64 10.83
CA ASP A 86 -2.41 -6.93 11.12
C ASP A 86 -2.18 -5.43 11.37
N GLU A 87 -1.08 -5.07 12.06
CA GLU A 87 -0.68 -3.68 12.26
C GLU A 87 -0.37 -2.99 10.92
N ILE A 88 0.37 -3.65 10.03
CA ILE A 88 0.74 -3.09 8.72
C ILE A 88 -0.50 -2.95 7.84
N ILE A 89 -1.36 -3.97 7.79
CA ILE A 89 -2.65 -3.92 7.08
C ILE A 89 -3.49 -2.74 7.57
N THR A 90 -3.63 -2.59 8.89
CA THR A 90 -4.37 -1.48 9.50
C THR A 90 -3.77 -0.14 9.07
N ARG A 91 -2.44 -0.03 9.01
CA ARG A 91 -1.74 1.19 8.60
C ARG A 91 -1.92 1.52 7.13
N ILE A 92 -1.92 0.52 6.24
CA ILE A 92 -2.24 0.67 4.81
C ILE A 92 -3.67 1.19 4.67
N TYR A 93 -4.65 0.51 5.26
CA TYR A 93 -6.06 0.92 5.15
C TYR A 93 -6.31 2.29 5.76
N ARG A 94 -5.63 2.64 6.86
CA ARG A 94 -5.71 3.96 7.44
C ARG A 94 -5.14 5.04 6.52
N LEU A 95 -3.98 4.80 5.90
CA LEU A 95 -3.38 5.73 4.94
C LEU A 95 -4.26 5.87 3.68
N LEU A 96 -4.80 4.75 3.18
CA LEU A 96 -5.80 4.72 2.10
C LEU A 96 -7.09 5.46 2.49
N TYR A 97 -7.49 5.44 3.76
CA TYR A 97 -8.68 6.17 4.22
C TYR A 97 -8.41 7.68 4.33
N GLU A 98 -7.21 8.07 4.79
CA GLU A 98 -6.80 9.48 4.92
C GLU A 98 -6.57 10.13 3.55
N CYS A 99 -5.94 9.40 2.63
CA CYS A 99 -5.58 9.85 1.29
C CYS A 99 -6.64 9.49 0.22
N GLY A 100 -7.56 8.59 0.57
CA GLY A 100 -8.58 8.07 -0.33
C GLY A 100 -9.74 9.02 -0.59
N THR A 101 -10.37 8.81 -1.74
CA THR A 101 -11.60 9.53 -2.08
C THR A 101 -12.78 9.04 -1.22
N GLU A 102 -13.92 9.71 -1.34
CA GLU A 102 -15.17 9.25 -0.71
C GLU A 102 -15.54 7.81 -1.11
N SER A 103 -15.20 7.38 -2.33
CA SER A 103 -15.43 6.02 -2.81
C SER A 103 -14.60 5.02 -2.00
N THR A 104 -13.31 5.28 -1.84
CA THR A 104 -12.41 4.44 -1.04
C THR A 104 -12.84 4.36 0.41
N ARG A 105 -13.15 5.50 1.04
CA ARG A 105 -13.65 5.53 2.43
C ARG A 105 -14.94 4.74 2.60
N ARG A 106 -15.86 4.84 1.64
CA ARG A 106 -17.10 4.05 1.62
C ARG A 106 -16.83 2.56 1.43
N HIS A 107 -15.87 2.20 0.58
CA HIS A 107 -15.50 0.81 0.34
C HIS A 107 -14.89 0.17 1.59
N ILE A 108 -13.93 0.84 2.23
CA ILE A 108 -13.31 0.40 3.49
C ILE A 108 -14.36 0.28 4.59
N SER A 109 -15.24 1.29 4.72
CA SER A 109 -16.33 1.25 5.70
C SER A 109 -17.35 0.14 5.39
N SER A 110 -17.60 -0.17 4.11
CA SER A 110 -18.46 -1.27 3.70
C SER A 110 -17.85 -2.65 3.97
N MET A 111 -16.52 -2.76 3.98
CA MET A 111 -15.82 -3.98 4.38
C MET A 111 -15.84 -4.21 5.91
N GLY A 112 -16.10 -3.17 6.70
CA GLY A 112 -16.08 -3.27 8.17
C GLY A 112 -14.68 -3.36 8.77
N LEU A 113 -13.67 -2.87 8.05
CA LEU A 113 -12.28 -2.78 8.52
C LEU A 113 -12.04 -1.61 9.50
N LEU A 114 -13.01 -0.69 9.65
CA LEU A 114 -12.98 0.45 10.56
C LEU A 114 -14.33 0.67 11.26
#